data_AF-I3S4M8-F1
#
_entry.id   AF-I3S4M8-F1
#
_cell.length_a   1.000
_cell.length_b   1.000
_cell.length_c   1.000
_cell.angle_alpha   90.00
_cell.angle_beta   90.00
_cell.angle_gamma   90.00
#
_symmetry.space_group_name_H-M   'P 1'
#
loop_
_entity.id
_entity.type
_entity.pdbx_description
1 polymer ?
#
loop_
_entity_poly.entity_id
_entity_poly.type
_entity_poly.pdbx_seq_one_letter_code
_entity_poly.pdbx_strand_id
1 'polypeptide(L)'
;MQDWIQESQQGFNQSNLENQCTYRYKIYIEGSAWSVSEKYILACDSVTLYVKPRFYDFFIRSLQPLQHYWPISDTNKCKSIKHAVVWGNDHKQKVQEIGNAASNFIQEELKMDYVYDYMFHLLNEYARLLKFEPKVPEGAVELCAESMACERNGLEKKFMAESMVQEPSTKAPCSLPPPFDPTWLRIFNGNKLNLIRRVERWEDYLLEKKD
;
A
#
# COMPACT_ATOMS: atom_id res chain seq x y z
N MET A 1 -11.28 -19.67 7.91
CA MET A 1 -10.54 -19.30 6.68
C MET A 1 -11.61 -19.02 5.63
N GLN A 2 -11.55 -17.91 4.90
CA GLN A 2 -12.56 -17.56 3.89
C GLN A 2 -12.55 -18.60 2.75
N ASP A 3 -13.72 -19.08 2.33
CA ASP A 3 -13.87 -19.94 1.16
C ASP A 3 -14.07 -19.07 -0.09
N TRP A 4 -12.99 -18.87 -0.85
CA TRP A 4 -13.01 -18.02 -2.04
C TRP A 4 -13.75 -18.64 -3.23
N ILE A 5 -13.89 -19.97 -3.26
CA ILE A 5 -14.65 -20.66 -4.33
C ILE A 5 -16.13 -20.38 -4.11
N GLN A 6 -16.62 -20.57 -2.89
CA GLN A 6 -18.00 -20.27 -2.52
C GLN A 6 -18.32 -18.78 -2.70
N GLU A 7 -17.44 -17.89 -2.24
CA GLU A 7 -17.62 -16.44 -2.35
C GLU A 7 -17.71 -15.99 -3.82
N SER A 8 -16.88 -16.56 -4.70
CA SER A 8 -16.91 -16.27 -6.14
C SER A 8 -18.23 -16.74 -6.78
N GLN A 9 -18.77 -17.89 -6.36
CA GLN A 9 -20.07 -18.39 -6.86
C GLN A 9 -21.24 -17.51 -6.40
N GLN A 10 -21.09 -16.83 -5.26
CA GLN A 10 -22.08 -15.91 -4.70
C GLN A 10 -21.86 -14.46 -5.14
N GLY A 11 -20.94 -14.20 -6.08
CA GLY A 11 -20.70 -12.86 -6.62
C GLY A 11 -20.05 -11.89 -5.64
N PHE A 12 -19.27 -12.37 -4.67
CA PHE A 12 -18.56 -11.56 -3.67
C PHE A 12 -19.45 -10.72 -2.75
N ASN A 13 -20.73 -11.10 -2.58
CA ASN A 13 -21.70 -10.35 -1.79
C ASN A 13 -21.27 -10.07 -0.34
N GLN A 14 -20.48 -10.95 0.27
CA GLN A 14 -20.02 -10.81 1.66
C GLN A 14 -18.59 -10.22 1.76
N SER A 15 -17.90 -10.10 0.63
CA SER A 15 -16.50 -9.66 0.54
C SER A 15 -16.31 -8.36 -0.25
N ASN A 16 -17.40 -7.64 -0.55
CA ASN A 16 -17.31 -6.31 -1.14
C ASN A 16 -16.44 -5.38 -0.27
N LEU A 17 -15.39 -4.84 -0.88
CA LEU A 17 -14.40 -3.98 -0.22
C LEU A 17 -15.03 -2.68 0.30
N GLU A 18 -16.02 -2.11 -0.38
CA GLU A 18 -16.65 -0.85 0.05
C GLU A 18 -17.39 -1.01 1.38
N ASN A 19 -18.03 -2.16 1.59
CA ASN A 19 -18.73 -2.48 2.83
C ASN A 19 -17.76 -2.52 4.03
N GLN A 20 -16.47 -2.74 3.78
CA GLN A 20 -15.43 -2.73 4.80
C GLN A 20 -15.13 -1.33 5.33
N CYS A 21 -15.47 -0.25 4.62
CA CYS A 21 -15.15 1.12 5.01
C CYS A 21 -16.11 1.72 6.06
N THR A 22 -17.12 0.97 6.50
CA THR A 22 -18.09 1.42 7.52
C THR A 22 -17.56 1.35 8.96
N TYR A 23 -16.36 0.81 9.17
CA TYR A 23 -15.76 0.61 10.48
C TYR A 23 -14.61 1.59 10.74
N ARG A 24 -14.68 2.33 11.86
CA ARG A 24 -13.67 3.34 12.26
C ARG A 24 -12.24 2.81 12.30
N TYR A 25 -12.06 1.55 12.73
CA TYR A 25 -10.75 0.92 12.88
C TYR A 25 -10.63 -0.24 11.89
N LYS A 26 -9.56 -0.25 11.10
CA LYS A 26 -9.22 -1.33 10.18
C LYS A 26 -7.89 -1.93 10.58
N ILE A 27 -7.75 -3.26 10.52
CA ILE A 27 -6.48 -3.92 10.85
C ILE A 27 -5.81 -4.33 9.55
N TYR A 28 -4.58 -3.87 9.35
CA TYR A 28 -3.70 -4.44 8.35
C TYR A 28 -2.74 -5.43 9.00
N ILE A 29 -2.69 -6.63 8.45
CA ILE A 29 -1.79 -7.71 8.86
C ILE A 29 -1.35 -8.49 7.62
N GLU A 30 -0.08 -8.89 7.60
CA GLU A 30 0.52 -9.67 6.53
C GLU A 30 0.02 -11.13 6.54
N GLY A 31 0.04 -11.75 5.36
CA GLY A 31 -0.22 -13.17 5.17
C GLY A 31 1.09 -13.94 4.99
N SER A 32 1.19 -14.71 3.90
CA SER A 32 2.45 -15.35 3.49
C SER A 32 3.53 -14.34 3.07
N ALA A 33 3.10 -13.16 2.62
CA ALA A 33 3.93 -12.01 2.25
C ALA A 33 3.18 -10.73 2.65
N TRP A 34 3.45 -9.60 1.98
CA TRP A 34 2.57 -8.41 2.05
C TRP A 34 1.09 -8.76 1.72
N SER A 35 0.14 -7.87 1.98
CA SER A 35 -1.25 -8.11 1.60
C SER A 35 -1.75 -7.04 0.65
N VAL A 36 -2.34 -7.47 -0.47
CA VAL A 36 -2.97 -6.56 -1.44
C VAL A 36 -4.14 -5.75 -0.85
N SER A 37 -4.64 -6.16 0.33
CA SER A 37 -5.67 -5.42 1.07
C SER A 37 -5.19 -4.07 1.61
N GLU A 38 -3.87 -3.85 1.71
CA GLU A 38 -3.29 -2.66 2.34
C GLU A 38 -3.84 -1.35 1.76
N LYS A 39 -3.74 -1.20 0.44
CA LYS A 39 -4.18 0.01 -0.27
C LYS A 39 -5.68 0.27 -0.10
N TYR A 40 -6.48 -0.79 -0.09
CA TYR A 40 -7.94 -0.67 0.09
C TYR A 40 -8.29 -0.31 1.52
N ILE A 41 -7.58 -0.86 2.51
CA ILE A 41 -7.76 -0.51 3.92
C ILE A 41 -7.40 0.96 4.18
N LEU A 42 -6.28 1.44 3.61
CA LEU A 42 -5.85 2.83 3.73
C LEU A 42 -6.82 3.81 3.04
N ALA A 43 -7.56 3.37 2.01
CA ALA A 43 -8.50 4.20 1.26
C ALA A 43 -9.86 4.45 1.96
N CYS A 44 -10.14 3.82 3.11
CA CYS A 44 -11.48 3.81 3.73
C CYS A 44 -11.81 5.00 4.66
N ASP A 45 -11.04 6.10 4.66
CA ASP A 45 -11.18 7.22 5.65
C ASP A 45 -11.20 6.76 7.12
N SER A 46 -10.63 5.58 7.37
CA SER A 46 -10.66 4.88 8.65
C SER A 46 -9.24 4.68 9.13
N VAL A 47 -9.02 4.74 10.45
CA VAL A 47 -7.66 4.56 10.95
C VAL A 47 -7.22 3.12 10.73
N THR A 48 -6.05 2.97 10.11
CA THR A 48 -5.43 1.67 9.92
C THR A 48 -4.56 1.33 11.12
N LEU A 49 -4.95 0.32 11.88
CA LEU A 49 -4.14 -0.36 12.88
C LEU A 49 -3.16 -1.28 12.14
N TYR A 50 -1.96 -0.78 11.93
CA TYR A 50 -0.97 -1.37 11.04
C TYR A 50 0.01 -2.21 11.84
N VAL A 51 -0.14 -3.54 11.78
CA VAL A 51 0.79 -4.49 12.39
C VAL A 51 2.15 -4.33 11.75
N LYS A 52 3.21 -4.18 12.56
CA LYS A 52 4.58 -3.96 12.11
C LYS A 52 4.93 -4.93 10.95
N PRO A 53 5.16 -4.40 9.74
CA PRO A 53 5.35 -5.23 8.55
C PRO A 53 6.75 -5.83 8.51
N ARG A 54 6.86 -6.98 7.85
CA ARG A 54 8.12 -7.63 7.47
C ARG A 54 8.39 -7.47 5.98
N PHE A 55 7.34 -7.37 5.18
CA PHE A 55 7.37 -7.20 3.73
C PHE A 55 7.07 -5.75 3.35
N TYR A 56 7.62 -5.31 2.22
CA TYR A 56 7.46 -3.93 1.75
C TYR A 56 7.01 -3.92 0.30
N ASP A 57 5.86 -3.32 0.05
CA ASP A 57 5.47 -2.84 -1.28
C ASP A 57 6.17 -1.50 -1.58
N PHE A 58 6.13 -1.07 -2.85
CA PHE A 58 6.91 0.07 -3.32
C PHE A 58 6.55 1.40 -2.62
N PHE A 59 5.28 1.59 -2.23
CA PHE A 59 4.79 2.82 -1.61
C PHE A 59 4.88 2.84 -0.07
N ILE A 60 5.01 1.68 0.59
CA ILE A 60 4.93 1.55 2.07
C ILE A 60 6.00 2.38 2.77
N ARG A 61 7.16 2.57 2.12
CA ARG A 61 8.27 3.34 2.69
C ARG A 61 7.87 4.78 2.95
N SER A 62 6.98 5.35 2.13
CA SER A 62 6.50 6.73 2.24
C SER A 62 5.48 6.94 3.36
N LEU A 63 4.82 5.87 3.83
CA LEU A 63 3.85 5.95 4.93
C LEU A 63 4.53 6.36 6.25
N GLN A 64 3.79 7.07 7.11
CA GLN A 64 4.28 7.65 8.36
C GLN A 64 3.36 7.27 9.52
N PRO A 65 3.89 6.74 10.64
CA PRO A 65 3.09 6.43 11.82
C PRO A 65 2.47 7.70 12.40
N LEU A 66 1.26 7.59 12.95
CA LEU A 66 0.46 8.69 13.50
C LEU A 66 0.08 9.80 12.50
N GLN A 67 0.44 9.64 11.22
CA GLN A 67 -0.02 10.47 10.11
C GLN A 67 -0.91 9.64 9.18
N HIS A 68 -0.40 8.51 8.68
CA HIS A 68 -1.11 7.65 7.72
C HIS A 68 -1.67 6.37 8.37
N TYR A 69 -1.17 5.98 9.55
CA TYR A 69 -1.61 4.78 10.24
C TYR A 69 -1.25 4.80 11.72
N TRP A 70 -1.87 3.92 12.51
CA TRP A 70 -1.48 3.65 13.90
C TRP A 70 -0.57 2.40 13.97
N PRO A 71 0.68 2.50 14.46
CA PRO A 71 1.57 1.34 14.51
C PRO A 71 1.13 0.34 15.58
N ILE A 72 1.14 -0.95 15.22
CA ILE A 72 0.79 -2.06 16.13
C ILE A 72 1.99 -3.01 16.27
N SER A 73 2.27 -3.43 17.50
CA SER A 73 3.33 -4.39 17.82
C SER A 73 3.05 -5.77 17.19
N ASP A 74 4.05 -6.35 16.52
CA ASP A 74 3.97 -7.73 16.01
C ASP A 74 4.07 -8.76 17.14
N THR A 75 4.74 -8.47 18.26
CA THR A 75 4.88 -9.43 19.37
C THR A 75 3.72 -9.37 20.35
N ASN A 76 3.12 -8.19 20.56
CA ASN A 76 2.06 -7.96 21.55
C ASN A 76 0.78 -7.39 20.94
N LYS A 77 0.32 -7.98 19.82
CA LYS A 77 -0.80 -7.49 19.00
C LYS A 77 -2.06 -7.13 19.79
N CYS A 78 -2.56 -8.05 20.63
CA CYS A 78 -3.80 -7.83 21.36
C CYS A 78 -3.72 -6.65 22.34
N LYS A 79 -2.59 -6.50 23.05
CA LYS A 79 -2.34 -5.37 23.96
C LYS A 79 -2.28 -4.06 23.17
N SER A 80 -1.50 -4.04 22.09
CA SER A 80 -1.28 -2.86 21.26
C SER A 80 -2.57 -2.40 20.57
N ILE A 81 -3.37 -3.33 20.03
CA ILE A 81 -4.69 -3.04 19.46
C ILE A 81 -5.65 -2.49 20.53
N LYS A 82 -5.70 -3.12 21.71
CA LYS A 82 -6.55 -2.65 22.81
C LYS A 82 -6.19 -1.22 23.21
N HIS A 83 -4.90 -0.91 23.31
CA HIS A 83 -4.43 0.45 23.58
C HIS A 83 -4.91 1.42 22.51
N ALA A 84 -4.61 1.12 21.24
CA ALA A 84 -4.96 1.96 20.10
C ALA A 84 -6.46 2.32 20.07
N VAL A 85 -7.32 1.32 20.32
CA VAL A 85 -8.78 1.51 20.34
C VAL A 85 -9.24 2.32 21.55
N VAL A 86 -8.71 2.06 22.75
CA VAL A 86 -9.03 2.84 23.96
C VAL A 86 -8.63 4.29 23.76
N TRP A 87 -7.36 4.53 23.40
CA TRP A 87 -6.85 5.87 23.15
C TRP A 87 -7.64 6.57 22.03
N GLY A 88 -7.91 5.86 20.93
CA GLY A 88 -8.60 6.41 19.78
C GLY A 88 -10.06 6.79 20.06
N ASN A 89 -10.73 6.07 20.95
CA ASN A 89 -12.10 6.39 21.36
C ASN A 89 -12.17 7.68 22.19
N ASP A 90 -11.10 8.01 22.93
CA ASP A 90 -10.95 9.27 23.65
C ASP A 90 -10.45 10.42 22.75
N HIS A 91 -9.88 10.10 21.58
CA HIS A 91 -9.27 11.05 20.65
C HIS A 91 -9.85 10.95 19.22
N LYS A 92 -11.19 10.93 19.12
CA LYS A 92 -11.90 10.67 17.85
C LYS A 92 -11.48 11.58 16.70
N GLN A 93 -11.30 12.87 16.94
CA GLN A 93 -10.88 13.81 15.91
C GLN A 93 -9.50 13.45 15.36
N LYS A 94 -8.55 13.11 16.23
CA LYS A 94 -7.19 12.74 15.81
C LYS A 94 -7.19 11.42 15.03
N VAL A 95 -8.03 10.47 15.44
CA VAL A 95 -8.23 9.21 14.71
C VAL A 95 -8.77 9.47 13.30
N GLN A 96 -9.76 10.36 13.16
CA GLN A 96 -10.32 10.72 11.85
C GLN A 96 -9.28 11.42 10.97
N GLU A 97 -8.48 12.33 11.54
CA GLU A 97 -7.39 12.99 10.80
C GLU A 97 -6.38 11.99 10.23
N ILE A 98 -6.04 10.93 10.98
CA ILE A 98 -5.14 9.87 10.50
C ILE A 98 -5.79 9.07 9.36
N GLY A 99 -7.08 8.72 9.50
CA GLY A 99 -7.83 8.01 8.45
C GLY A 99 -7.91 8.81 7.15
N ASN A 100 -8.24 10.11 7.24
CA ASN A 100 -8.32 11.01 6.10
C ASN A 100 -6.95 11.25 5.45
N ALA A 101 -5.89 11.38 6.25
CA ALA A 101 -4.54 11.51 5.69
C ALA A 101 -4.10 10.25 4.95
N ALA A 102 -4.50 9.06 5.43
CA ALA A 102 -4.24 7.79 4.76
C ALA A 102 -4.94 7.69 3.40
N SER A 103 -6.23 8.03 3.35
CA SER A 103 -7.01 7.98 2.11
C SER A 103 -6.54 9.03 1.12
N ASN A 104 -6.24 10.26 1.58
CA ASN A 104 -5.63 11.29 0.75
C ASN A 104 -4.31 10.82 0.16
N PHE A 105 -3.44 10.16 0.95
CA PHE A 105 -2.20 9.58 0.42
C PHE A 105 -2.47 8.58 -0.71
N ILE A 106 -3.44 7.68 -0.56
CA ILE A 106 -3.80 6.74 -1.63
C ILE A 106 -4.33 7.47 -2.87
N GLN A 107 -5.20 8.46 -2.69
CA GLN A 107 -5.80 9.21 -3.79
C GLN A 107 -4.80 10.13 -4.49
N GLU A 108 -3.82 10.68 -3.78
CA GLU A 108 -2.92 11.72 -4.26
C GLU A 108 -1.56 11.18 -4.70
N GLU A 109 -0.99 10.27 -3.91
CA GLU A 109 0.40 9.77 -4.03
C GLU A 109 0.48 8.34 -4.60
N LEU A 110 -0.64 7.61 -4.68
CA LEU A 110 -0.72 6.26 -5.27
C LEU A 110 -1.63 6.21 -6.51
N LYS A 111 -1.63 7.29 -7.31
CA LYS A 111 -2.35 7.35 -8.59
C LYS A 111 -1.70 6.46 -9.64
N MET A 112 -2.49 6.00 -10.61
CA MET A 112 -2.01 5.18 -11.73
C MET A 112 -0.85 5.85 -12.51
N ASP A 113 -0.89 7.17 -12.69
CA ASP A 113 0.20 7.92 -13.31
C ASP A 113 1.53 7.68 -12.57
N TYR A 114 1.53 7.76 -11.24
CA TYR A 114 2.73 7.51 -10.43
C TYR A 114 3.13 6.04 -10.35
N VAL A 115 2.16 5.11 -10.47
CA VAL A 115 2.48 3.68 -10.58
C VAL A 115 3.26 3.42 -11.88
N TYR A 116 2.79 3.96 -13.01
CA TYR A 116 3.48 3.81 -14.29
C TYR A 116 4.83 4.55 -14.30
N ASP A 117 4.90 5.75 -13.73
CA ASP A 117 6.16 6.49 -13.59
C ASP A 117 7.17 5.70 -12.74
N TYR A 118 6.73 5.08 -11.63
CA TYR A 118 7.59 4.24 -10.80
C TYR A 118 8.11 3.01 -11.55
N MET A 119 7.24 2.32 -12.30
CA MET A 119 7.63 1.15 -13.10
C MET A 119 8.63 1.55 -14.19
N PHE A 120 8.37 2.64 -14.91
CA PHE A 120 9.26 3.15 -15.95
C PHE A 120 10.62 3.57 -15.35
N HIS A 121 10.61 4.31 -14.24
CA HIS A 121 11.82 4.69 -13.51
C HIS A 121 12.66 3.47 -13.16
N LEU A 122 12.05 2.47 -12.53
CA LEU A 122 12.73 1.25 -12.08
C LEU A 122 13.39 0.51 -13.24
N LEU A 123 12.66 0.29 -14.34
CA LEU A 123 13.18 -0.40 -15.52
C LEU A 123 14.29 0.39 -16.21
N ASN A 124 14.14 1.71 -16.31
CA ASN A 124 15.13 2.59 -16.93
C ASN A 124 16.44 2.65 -16.12
N GLU A 125 16.37 2.82 -14.80
CA GLU A 125 17.58 2.82 -13.95
C GLU A 125 18.23 1.43 -13.90
N TYR A 126 17.43 0.35 -13.88
CA TYR A 126 17.97 -1.01 -13.94
C TYR A 126 18.70 -1.29 -15.26
N ALA A 127 18.15 -0.85 -16.39
CA ALA A 127 18.76 -1.03 -17.71
C ALA A 127 20.15 -0.37 -17.81
N ARG A 128 20.38 0.75 -17.11
CA ARG A 128 21.70 1.41 -17.06
C ARG A 128 22.77 0.59 -16.33
N LEU A 129 22.38 -0.36 -15.49
CA LEU A 129 23.30 -1.25 -14.78
C LEU A 129 23.78 -2.42 -15.64
N LEU A 130 23.17 -2.64 -16.81
CA LEU A 130 23.54 -3.72 -17.71
C LEU A 130 24.96 -3.51 -18.24
N LYS A 131 25.79 -4.54 -18.12
CA LYS A 131 27.18 -4.56 -18.59
C LYS A 131 27.33 -5.27 -19.94
N PHE A 132 26.21 -5.49 -20.63
CA PHE A 132 26.14 -6.20 -21.90
C PHE A 132 25.05 -5.57 -22.77
N GLU A 133 25.14 -5.80 -24.07
CA GLU A 133 24.10 -5.42 -25.03
C GLU A 133 23.02 -6.52 -25.09
N PRO A 134 21.76 -6.24 -24.70
CA PRO A 134 20.69 -7.22 -24.76
C PRO A 134 20.42 -7.70 -26.18
N LYS A 135 20.25 -9.02 -26.35
CA LYS A 135 19.84 -9.64 -27.61
C LYS A 135 18.58 -10.47 -27.38
N VAL A 136 17.67 -10.45 -28.34
CA VAL A 136 16.46 -11.28 -28.31
C VAL A 136 16.89 -12.75 -28.40
N PRO A 137 16.54 -13.60 -27.41
CA PRO A 137 16.92 -15.01 -27.45
C PRO A 137 16.12 -15.77 -28.51
N GLU A 138 16.71 -16.83 -29.07
CA GLU A 138 16.03 -17.71 -30.01
C GLU A 138 14.78 -18.33 -29.36
N GLY A 139 13.66 -18.32 -30.07
CA GLY A 139 12.37 -18.81 -29.56
C GLY A 139 11.62 -17.82 -28.65
N ALA A 140 12.12 -16.60 -28.44
CA ALA A 140 11.35 -15.56 -27.76
C ALA A 140 10.06 -15.25 -28.54
N VAL A 141 8.95 -15.14 -27.80
CA VAL A 141 7.65 -14.72 -28.34
C VAL A 141 7.44 -13.26 -27.99
N GLU A 142 7.17 -12.44 -29.01
CA GLU A 142 6.82 -11.03 -28.80
C GLU A 142 5.46 -10.92 -28.09
N LEU A 143 5.41 -10.10 -27.03
CA LEU A 143 4.17 -9.74 -26.35
C LEU A 143 3.82 -8.30 -26.73
N CYS A 144 2.72 -8.11 -27.46
CA CYS A 144 2.07 -6.82 -27.66
C CYS A 144 0.78 -6.71 -26.81
N ALA A 145 0.27 -5.49 -26.63
CA ALA A 145 -0.94 -5.25 -25.82
C ALA A 145 -2.14 -6.08 -26.31
N GLU A 146 -2.29 -6.21 -27.63
CA GLU A 146 -3.31 -6.99 -28.29
C GLU A 146 -3.14 -8.49 -27.98
N SER A 147 -1.93 -9.02 -28.11
CA SER A 147 -1.65 -10.43 -27.84
C SER A 147 -1.93 -10.83 -26.39
N MET A 148 -1.73 -9.91 -25.44
CA MET A 148 -2.04 -10.15 -24.03
C MET A 148 -3.56 -10.28 -23.79
N ALA A 149 -4.38 -9.52 -24.52
CA ALA A 149 -5.84 -9.51 -24.38
C ALA A 149 -6.54 -10.59 -25.22
N CYS A 150 -5.94 -11.04 -26.33
CA CYS A 150 -6.55 -11.97 -27.30
C CYS A 150 -7.03 -13.28 -26.67
N GLU A 151 -6.19 -13.91 -25.85
CA GLU A 151 -6.44 -15.21 -25.21
C GLU A 151 -7.35 -15.13 -23.97
N ARG A 152 -7.71 -13.91 -23.53
CA ARG A 152 -8.54 -13.70 -22.34
C ARG A 152 -10.01 -13.61 -22.69
N ASN A 153 -10.87 -13.85 -21.70
CA ASN A 153 -12.33 -13.82 -21.86
C ASN A 153 -13.01 -13.03 -20.73
N GLY A 154 -14.28 -12.67 -20.95
CA GLY A 154 -15.11 -12.01 -19.93
C GLY A 154 -14.53 -10.68 -19.43
N LEU A 155 -14.53 -10.48 -18.11
CA LEU A 155 -14.04 -9.26 -17.46
C LEU A 155 -12.53 -9.05 -17.65
N GLU A 156 -11.74 -10.12 -17.70
CA GLU A 156 -10.29 -10.01 -17.90
C GLU A 156 -9.97 -9.38 -19.25
N LYS A 157 -10.60 -9.87 -20.33
CA LYS A 157 -10.45 -9.28 -21.67
C LYS A 157 -10.90 -7.82 -21.69
N LYS A 158 -12.04 -7.52 -21.05
CA LYS A 158 -12.59 -6.17 -20.98
C LYS A 158 -11.59 -5.20 -20.32
N PHE A 159 -11.08 -5.54 -19.14
CA PHE A 159 -10.13 -4.67 -18.42
C PHE A 159 -8.78 -4.54 -19.13
N MET A 160 -8.29 -5.60 -19.77
CA MET A 160 -7.09 -5.50 -20.62
C MET A 160 -7.33 -4.57 -21.80
N ALA A 161 -8.47 -4.67 -22.48
CA ALA A 161 -8.80 -3.80 -23.60
C ALA A 161 -8.95 -2.33 -23.17
N GLU A 162 -9.58 -2.08 -22.02
CA GLU A 162 -9.76 -0.73 -21.45
C GLU A 162 -8.45 -0.09 -20.99
N SER A 163 -7.41 -0.90 -20.69
CA SER A 163 -6.09 -0.40 -20.31
C SER A 163 -5.12 -0.25 -21.50
N MET A 164 -5.54 -0.55 -22.73
CA MET A 164 -4.71 -0.36 -23.91
C MET A 164 -4.48 1.13 -24.19
N VAL A 165 -3.22 1.50 -24.36
CA VAL A 165 -2.82 2.84 -24.81
C VAL A 165 -3.26 3.04 -26.26
N GLN A 166 -4.22 3.92 -26.49
CA GLN A 166 -4.78 4.18 -27.82
C GLN A 166 -3.90 5.11 -28.66
N GLU A 167 -3.25 6.07 -28.01
CA GLU A 167 -2.41 7.06 -28.67
C GLU A 167 -1.12 7.29 -27.87
N PRO A 168 0.02 7.56 -28.55
CA PRO A 168 1.24 7.97 -27.86
C PRO A 168 1.00 9.20 -26.99
N SER A 169 1.66 9.26 -25.83
CA SER A 169 1.63 10.46 -25.00
C SER A 169 2.14 11.68 -25.79
N THR A 170 1.33 12.73 -25.85
CA THR A 170 1.73 14.04 -26.37
C THR A 170 2.61 14.82 -25.40
N LYS A 171 2.69 14.37 -24.13
CA LYS A 171 3.60 14.90 -23.13
C LYS A 171 4.95 14.22 -23.28
N ALA A 172 6.02 15.00 -23.18
CA ALA A 172 7.37 14.46 -23.06
C ALA A 172 7.45 13.46 -21.89
N PRO A 173 8.31 12.43 -21.97
CA PRO A 173 8.56 11.54 -20.85
C PRO A 173 8.83 12.35 -19.58
N CYS A 174 8.18 11.98 -18.47
CA CYS A 174 8.39 12.66 -17.21
C CYS A 174 9.90 12.65 -16.87
N SER A 175 10.41 13.79 -16.43
CA SER A 175 11.76 13.83 -15.88
C SER A 175 11.72 13.18 -14.51
N LEU A 176 12.40 12.04 -14.41
CA LEU A 176 12.50 11.31 -13.16
C LEU A 176 13.12 12.23 -12.09
N PRO A 177 12.48 12.36 -10.91
CA PRO A 177 13.05 13.19 -9.86
C PRO A 177 14.43 12.64 -9.47
N PRO A 178 15.38 13.51 -9.11
CA PRO A 178 16.66 13.04 -8.61
C PRO A 178 16.46 12.19 -7.34
N PRO A 179 17.40 11.28 -7.04
CA PRO A 179 17.36 10.53 -5.79
C PRO A 179 17.24 11.47 -4.58
N PHE A 180 16.51 11.03 -3.56
CA PHE A 180 16.41 11.79 -2.32
C PHE A 180 17.78 12.02 -1.69
N ASP A 181 17.97 13.21 -1.13
CA ASP A 181 19.17 13.53 -0.36
C ASP A 181 19.36 12.52 0.80
N PRO A 182 20.56 11.93 0.97
CA PRO A 182 20.81 10.94 2.01
C PRO A 182 20.55 11.45 3.44
N THR A 183 20.81 12.74 3.69
CA THR A 183 20.55 13.36 5.00
C THR A 183 19.06 13.45 5.26
N TRP A 184 18.29 13.87 4.26
CA TRP A 184 16.83 13.89 4.31
C TRP A 184 16.26 12.48 4.58
N LEU A 185 16.72 11.46 3.85
CA LEU A 185 16.28 10.07 4.05
C LEU A 185 16.56 9.58 5.48
N ARG A 186 17.73 9.92 6.03
CA ARG A 186 18.09 9.57 7.41
C ARG A 186 17.15 10.25 8.42
N ILE A 187 16.83 11.54 8.22
CA ILE A 187 15.90 12.28 9.07
C ILE A 187 14.50 11.69 8.97
N PHE A 188 14.01 11.43 7.76
CA PHE A 188 12.70 10.83 7.50
C PHE A 188 12.54 9.48 8.21
N ASN A 189 13.53 8.59 8.06
CA ASN A 189 13.54 7.28 8.72
C ASN A 189 13.69 7.40 10.25
N GLY A 190 14.52 8.34 10.72
CA GLY A 190 14.67 8.61 12.15
C GLY A 190 13.37 9.08 12.79
N ASN A 191 12.64 9.99 12.14
CA ASN A 191 11.33 10.47 12.58
C ASN A 191 10.31 9.34 12.64
N LYS A 192 10.26 8.49 11.60
CA LYS A 192 9.40 7.31 11.56
C LYS A 192 9.64 6.39 12.75
N LEU A 193 10.90 6.07 13.06
CA LEU A 193 11.26 5.25 14.22
C LEU A 193 10.91 5.92 15.55
N ASN A 194 11.12 7.24 15.67
CA ASN A 194 10.79 7.98 16.88
C ASN A 194 9.28 8.01 17.17
N LEU A 195 8.45 8.11 16.13
CA LEU A 195 6.99 8.06 16.25
C LEU A 195 6.51 6.68 16.70
N ILE A 196 7.09 5.59 16.17
CA ILE A 196 6.79 4.22 16.64
C ILE A 196 7.15 4.08 18.12
N ARG A 197 8.38 4.46 18.52
CA ARG A 197 8.82 4.42 19.93
C ARG A 197 7.96 5.25 20.87
N ARG A 198 7.37 6.35 20.37
CA ARG A 198 6.44 7.17 21.15
C ARG A 198 5.17 6.39 21.49
N VAL A 199 4.61 5.65 20.53
CA VAL A 199 3.43 4.80 20.76
C VAL A 199 3.79 3.65 21.71
N GLU A 200 4.94 3.00 21.52
CA GLU A 200 5.43 1.94 22.43
C GLU A 200 5.50 2.45 23.89
N ARG A 201 6.05 3.65 24.12
CA ARG A 201 6.05 4.25 25.47
C ARG A 201 4.65 4.51 26.01
N TRP A 202 3.72 4.98 25.17
CA TRP A 202 2.32 5.15 25.59
C TRP A 202 1.68 3.83 26.01
N GLU A 203 2.05 2.72 25.36
CA GLU A 203 1.59 1.38 25.71
C GLU A 203 2.08 0.91 27.07
N ASP A 204 3.29 1.28 27.45
CA ASP A 204 3.87 0.90 28.73
C ASP A 204 3.34 1.77 29.89
N TYR A 205 3.16 3.08 29.68
CA TYR A 205 2.56 3.96 30.71
C TYR A 205 1.12 3.59 31.09
N LEU A 206 0.33 2.98 30.19
CA LEU A 206 -1.01 2.49 30.54
C LEU A 206 -0.99 1.19 31.36
N LEU A 207 0.13 0.46 31.37
CA LEU A 207 0.31 -0.70 32.26
C LEU A 207 0.58 -0.21 33.69
N GLU A 208 1.48 0.75 33.86
CA GLU A 208 1.86 1.29 35.18
C GLU A 208 0.71 1.95 35.94
N LYS A 209 -0.37 2.36 35.26
CA LYS A 209 -1.58 2.92 35.89
C LYS A 209 -2.65 1.88 36.26
N LYS A 210 -2.46 0.62 35.88
CA LYS A 210 -3.40 -0.48 36.17
C LYS A 210 -2.89 -1.46 37.23
N ASP A 211 -1.62 -1.34 37.60
CA ASP A 211 -0.99 -1.97 38.76
C ASP A 211 -0.90 -0.95 39.92
#